data_AF-A0A7W4VP24-F1
#
_entry.id   AF-A0A7W4VP24-F1
#
_cell.length_a   1.000
_cell.length_b   1.000
_cell.length_c   1.000
_cell.angle_alpha   90.00
_cell.angle_beta   90.00
_cell.angle_gamma   90.00
#
_symmetry.space_group_name_H-M   'P 1'
#
loop_
_entity.id
_entity.type
_entity.pdbx_description
1 polymer ?
#
loop_
_entity_poly.entity_id
_entity_poly.type
_entity_poly.pdbx_seq_one_letter_code
_entity_poly.pdbx_strand_id
1 'polypeptide(L)' 'MTTENEDLLYGVPAIAEAFKWKPRQVYHLKEKHGLPTFKMGRTVCALKSDVRAWIATRAGKVAA' A
#
# COMPACT_ATOMS: atom_id res chain seq x y z
N MET A 1 -16.60 19.13 0.40
CA MET A 1 -16.66 17.66 0.27
C MET A 1 -15.27 17.14 0.61
N THR A 2 -15.09 16.66 1.84
CA THR A 2 -13.80 16.27 2.42
C THR A 2 -13.50 14.81 2.07
N THR A 3 -12.92 14.60 0.90
CA THR A 3 -12.46 13.29 0.43
C THR A 3 -11.01 13.07 0.85
N GLU A 4 -10.74 12.98 2.15
CA GLU A 4 -9.35 12.86 2.67
C GLU A 4 -9.11 11.59 3.49
N ASN A 5 -10.13 10.74 3.70
CA ASN A 5 -10.03 9.53 4.54
C ASN A 5 -10.08 8.20 3.78
N GLU A 6 -10.35 8.18 2.47
CA GLU A 6 -10.49 6.92 1.70
C GLU A 6 -9.16 6.33 1.20
N ASP A 7 -8.06 7.08 1.33
CA ASP A 7 -6.74 6.62 0.89
C ASP A 7 -5.95 5.91 2.00
N LEU A 8 -6.30 6.07 3.28
CA LEU A 8 -5.53 5.48 4.36
C LEU A 8 -5.99 4.05 4.68
N LEU A 9 -5.11 3.09 4.43
CA LEU A 9 -5.31 1.67 4.68
C LEU A 9 -4.68 1.27 6.02
N TYR A 10 -5.50 0.83 6.97
CA TYR A 10 -5.08 0.46 8.31
C TYR A 10 -4.78 -1.03 8.43
N GLY A 11 -3.51 -1.34 8.65
CA GLY A 11 -3.07 -2.72 8.83
C GLY A 11 -2.86 -3.46 7.51
N VAL A 12 -2.11 -4.55 7.61
CA VAL A 12 -1.88 -5.48 6.51
C VAL A 12 -3.18 -6.06 5.93
N PRO A 13 -4.23 -6.38 6.73
CA PRO A 13 -5.50 -6.85 6.17
C PRO A 13 -6.18 -5.83 5.24
N ALA A 14 -6.21 -4.55 5.60
CA ALA A 14 -6.83 -3.51 4.76
C ALA A 14 -6.06 -3.32 3.45
N ILE A 15 -4.73 -3.38 3.49
CA ILE A 15 -3.89 -3.32 2.28
C ILE A 15 -4.15 -4.54 1.39
N ALA A 16 -4.20 -5.73 1.99
CA ALA A 16 -4.47 -6.96 1.28
C ALA A 16 -5.83 -6.91 0.57
N GLU A 17 -6.88 -6.46 1.27
CA GLU A 17 -8.23 -6.33 0.72
C GLU A 17 -8.30 -5.29 -0.41
N ALA A 18 -7.71 -4.12 -0.19
CA ALA A 18 -7.74 -3.01 -1.16
C ALA A 18 -7.12 -3.37 -2.52
N PHE A 19 -6.11 -4.24 -2.53
CA PHE A 19 -5.37 -4.65 -3.73
C PHE A 19 -5.59 -6.11 -4.13
N LYS A 20 -6.52 -6.81 -3.46
CA LYS A 20 -6.80 -8.25 -3.67
C LYS A 20 -5.56 -9.14 -3.56
N TRP A 21 -4.71 -8.85 -2.58
CA TRP A 21 -3.51 -9.64 -2.27
C TRP A 21 -3.75 -10.52 -1.04
N LYS A 22 -2.89 -11.52 -0.84
CA LYS A 22 -2.84 -12.26 0.43
C LYS A 22 -2.05 -11.45 1.46
N PRO A 23 -2.43 -11.45 2.76
CA PRO A 23 -1.66 -10.78 3.81
C PRO A 23 -0.17 -11.14 3.82
N ARG A 24 0.16 -12.41 3.55
CA ARG A 24 1.56 -12.87 3.44
C ARG A 24 2.33 -12.21 2.29
N GLN A 25 1.66 -11.93 1.17
CA GLN A 25 2.28 -11.19 0.07
C GLN A 25 2.57 -9.76 0.48
N VAL A 26 1.66 -9.10 1.21
CA VAL A 26 1.90 -7.73 1.71
C VAL A 26 3.12 -7.69 2.64
N TYR A 27 3.26 -8.64 3.57
CA TYR A 27 4.45 -8.74 4.42
C TYR A 27 5.73 -8.92 3.59
N HIS A 28 5.70 -9.83 2.61
CA HIS A 28 6.84 -10.06 1.74
C HIS A 28 7.20 -8.83 0.90
N LEU A 29 6.22 -8.13 0.34
CA LEU A 29 6.43 -6.91 -0.44
C LEU A 29 6.98 -5.79 0.44
N LYS A 30 6.51 -5.66 1.67
CA LYS A 30 7.01 -4.70 2.65
C LYS A 30 8.46 -5.01 3.07
N GLU A 31 8.84 -6.28 3.24
CA GLU A 31 10.19 -6.65 3.69
C GLU A 31 11.23 -6.74 2.58
N LYS A 32 10.88 -7.32 1.43
CA LYS A 32 11.82 -7.60 0.34
C LYS A 32 11.78 -6.58 -0.77
N HIS A 33 10.65 -5.89 -0.93
CA HIS A 33 10.42 -5.03 -2.06
C HIS A 33 10.13 -3.58 -1.66
N GLY A 34 10.19 -3.21 -0.38
CA GLY A 34 9.97 -1.83 0.04
C GLY A 34 8.61 -1.27 -0.38
N LEU A 35 7.52 -2.01 -0.11
CA LEU A 35 6.16 -1.49 -0.25
C LEU A 35 6.02 -0.18 0.56
N PRO A 36 5.46 0.91 -0.03
CA PRO A 36 5.33 2.19 0.65
C PRO A 36 4.30 2.07 1.77
N THR A 37 4.82 1.85 2.98
CA THR A 37 4.06 1.65 4.21
C THR A 37 4.73 2.44 5.31
N PHE A 38 3.95 2.91 6.28
CA PHE A 38 4.43 3.61 7.46
C PHE A 38 3.78 3.04 8.71
N LYS A 39 4.37 3.31 9.88
CA LYS A 39 3.83 2.87 11.16
C LYS A 39 3.01 3.98 11.79
N MET A 40 1.79 3.65 12.19
CA MET A 40 0.93 4.49 13.02
C MET A 40 0.74 3.78 14.36
N GLY A 41 1.57 4.14 15.34
CA GLY A 41 1.71 3.39 16.59
C GLY A 41 2.26 1.98 16.35
N ARG A 42 1.46 0.95 16.68
CA ARG A 42 1.80 -0.46 16.45
C ARG A 42 1.31 -0.99 15.10
N THR A 43 0.46 -0.24 14.41
CA THR A 43 -0.21 -0.67 13.18
C THR A 43 0.58 -0.23 11.96
N VAL A 44 0.74 -1.12 10.97
CA VAL A 44 1.31 -0.77 9.67
C VAL A 44 0.20 -0.21 8.80
N CYS A 45 0.34 1.03 8.36
CA CYS A 45 -0.61 1.68 7.47
C CYS A 45 0.04 1.96 6.10
N ALA A 46 -0.78 2.16 5.09
CA ALA A 46 -0.32 2.59 3.78
C ALA A 46 -1.32 3.56 3.17
N LEU A 47 -0.81 4.49 2.35
CA LEU A 47 -1.66 5.27 1.47
C LEU A 47 -1.91 4.48 0.18
N LYS A 48 -3.18 4.40 -0.21
CA LYS A 48 -3.64 3.70 -1.41
C LYS A 48 -3.07 4.35 -2.67
N SER A 49 -2.96 5.67 -2.69
CA SER A 49 -2.31 6.46 -3.75
C SER A 49 -0.84 6.05 -3.93
N ASP A 50 -0.07 5.99 -2.84
CA ASP A 50 1.35 5.62 -2.87
C ASP A 50 1.55 4.19 -3.34
N VAL A 51 0.75 3.25 -2.83
CA VAL A 51 0.82 1.85 -3.26
C VAL A 51 0.47 1.73 -4.75
N ARG A 52 -0.52 2.48 -5.25
CA ARG A 52 -0.85 2.52 -6.69
C ARG A 52 0.28 3.10 -7.52
N ALA A 53 0.88 4.21 -7.10
CA ALA A 53 2.02 4.83 -7.80
C ALA A 53 3.23 3.87 -7.83
N TRP A 54 3.48 3.15 -6.74
CA TRP A 54 4.52 2.14 -6.66
C TRP A 54 4.25 0.94 -7.58
N ILE A 55 3.00 0.47 -7.67
CA ILE A 55 2.61 -0.57 -8.64
C ILE A 55 2.85 -0.06 -10.07
N ALA A 56 2.41 1.16 -10.38
CA ALA A 56 2.55 1.76 -11.71
C ALA A 56 4.03 1.88 -12.12
N THR A 57 4.88 2.31 -11.19
CA THR A 57 6.34 2.42 -11.40
C THR A 57 6.93 1.05 -11.77
N ARG A 58 6.50 0.00 -11.09
CA ARG A 58 7.00 -1.37 -11.32
C ARG A 58 6.43 -2.05 -12.55
N ALA A 59 5.21 -1.71 -12.90
CA ALA A 59 4.60 -2.16 -14.14
C ALA A 59 5.21 -1.46 -15.38
N GLY A 60 6.17 -0.54 -15.20
CA GLY A 60 6.74 0.25 -16.29
C GLY A 60 5.77 1.25 -16.90
N LYS A 61 4.70 1.61 -16.16
CA LYS A 61 3.65 2.54 -16.63
C LYS A 61 3.95 4.00 -16.27
N VAL A 62 5.01 4.27 -15.51
CA VAL A 62 5.49 5.63 -15.30
C VAL A 62 6.38 5.98 -16.48
N ALA A 63 5.86 6.80 -17.38
CA ALA A 63 6.62 7.37 -18.48
C ALA A 63 7.77 8.23 -17.93
N ALA A 64 8.93 8.11 -18.56
CA ALA A 64 10.08 8.98 -18.35
C ALA A 64 9.77 10.44 -18.73
#